data_AF-A0A8T5Y3I1-F1
#
_entry.id   AF-A0A8T5Y3I1-F1
#
_cell.length_a   1.000
_cell.length_b   1.000
_cell.length_c   1.000
_cell.angle_alpha   90.00
_cell.angle_beta   90.00
_cell.angle_gamma   90.00
#
_symmetry.space_group_name_H-M   'P 1'
#
loop_
_entity.id
_entity.type
_entity.pdbx_description
1 polymer ?
#
loop_
_entity_poly.entity_id
_entity_poly.type
_entity_poly.pdbx_seq_one_letter_code
_entity_poly.pdbx_strand_id
1 'polypeptide(L)'
;MELMQNSQFRAYVQAVCEQIRWQEVHGEVARELATHVEETAQEYVEQGLETDTAIVKALERMGDAAVVGADLNKVHRPKPDWLLVGLTIMLAGFGFLIAQVWDLGMTNWLFICIGLALAVVFPERNCGI
;
A
#
# COMPACT_ATOMS: atom_id res chain seq x y z
N MET A 1 -34.31 -8.39 3.22
CA MET A 1 -34.80 -7.29 2.37
C MET A 1 -33.87 -7.20 1.16
N GLU A 2 -34.32 -7.01 -0.09
CA GLU A 2 -33.39 -6.97 -1.25
C GLU A 2 -32.74 -5.57 -1.43
N LEU A 3 -31.99 -5.14 -0.41
CA LEU A 3 -31.36 -3.82 -0.34
C LEU A 3 -30.42 -3.53 -1.54
N MET A 4 -29.75 -4.58 -2.03
CA MET A 4 -28.80 -4.52 -3.15
C MET A 4 -29.44 -4.18 -4.50
N GLN A 5 -30.77 -4.31 -4.64
CA GLN A 5 -31.49 -3.93 -5.87
C GLN A 5 -31.95 -2.47 -5.84
N ASN A 6 -31.94 -1.82 -4.68
CA ASN A 6 -32.35 -0.43 -4.53
C ASN A 6 -31.32 0.53 -5.15
N SER A 7 -31.77 1.39 -6.06
CA SER A 7 -30.89 2.31 -6.78
C SER A 7 -30.26 3.37 -5.88
N GLN A 8 -30.96 3.83 -4.84
CA GLN A 8 -30.48 4.86 -3.93
C GLN A 8 -29.37 4.32 -3.04
N PHE A 9 -29.54 3.12 -2.50
CA PHE A 9 -28.50 2.45 -1.71
C PHE A 9 -27.23 2.22 -2.54
N ARG A 10 -27.37 1.73 -3.78
CA ARG A 10 -26.21 1.52 -4.67
C ARG A 10 -25.47 2.83 -4.97
N ALA A 11 -26.19 3.90 -5.26
CA ALA A 11 -25.60 5.21 -5.51
C ALA A 11 -24.87 5.73 -4.26
N TYR A 12 -25.46 5.55 -3.08
CA TYR A 12 -24.85 5.93 -1.80
C TYR A 12 -23.54 5.16 -1.54
N VAL A 13 -23.56 3.83 -1.61
CA VAL A 13 -22.37 3.00 -1.41
C VAL A 13 -21.28 3.33 -2.43
N GLN A 14 -21.66 3.55 -3.68
CA GLN A 14 -20.70 3.97 -4.71
C GLN A 14 -20.03 5.30 -4.33
N ALA A 15 -20.82 6.31 -3.94
CA ALA A 15 -20.28 7.62 -3.54
C ALA A 15 -19.37 7.52 -2.30
N VAL A 16 -19.70 6.66 -1.33
CA VAL A 16 -18.84 6.38 -0.17
C VAL A 16 -17.52 5.73 -0.60
N CYS A 17 -17.58 4.68 -1.43
CA CYS A 17 -16.39 3.97 -1.90
C CYS A 17 -15.49 4.85 -2.77
N GLU A 18 -16.03 5.81 -3.54
CA GLU A 18 -15.25 6.78 -4.31
C GLU A 18 -14.35 7.67 -3.43
N GLN A 19 -14.71 7.89 -2.16
CA GLN A 19 -13.85 8.63 -1.21
C GLN A 19 -12.74 7.76 -0.60
N ILE A 20 -12.85 6.43 -0.70
CA ILE A 20 -11.92 5.48 -0.11
C ILE A 20 -10.85 5.12 -1.13
N ARG A 21 -9.61 5.53 -0.83
CA ARG A 21 -8.49 5.39 -1.78
C ARG A 21 -8.05 3.94 -2.00
N TRP A 22 -8.29 3.07 -1.03
CA TRP A 22 -7.89 1.66 -1.09
C TRP A 22 -9.04 0.79 -1.61
N GLN A 23 -8.86 0.20 -2.80
CA GLN A 23 -9.96 -0.53 -3.46
C GLN A 23 -10.24 -1.89 -2.83
N GLU A 24 -9.26 -2.53 -2.20
CA GLU A 24 -9.45 -3.88 -1.63
C GLU A 24 -10.43 -3.88 -0.45
N VAL A 25 -10.57 -2.74 0.26
CA VAL A 25 -11.54 -2.61 1.36
C VAL A 25 -12.95 -2.26 0.88
N HIS A 26 -13.13 -1.90 -0.41
CA HIS A 26 -14.46 -1.52 -0.93
C HIS A 26 -15.48 -2.65 -0.76
N GLY A 27 -15.07 -3.91 -0.93
CA GLY A 27 -15.95 -5.06 -0.75
C GLY A 27 -16.40 -5.24 0.70
N GLU A 28 -15.49 -5.05 1.66
CA GLU A 28 -15.80 -5.14 3.09
C GLU A 28 -16.69 -3.98 3.55
N VAL A 29 -16.35 -2.75 3.16
CA VAL A 29 -17.10 -1.54 3.46
C VAL A 29 -18.52 -1.60 2.89
N ALA A 30 -18.69 -2.04 1.64
CA ALA A 30 -20.00 -2.17 1.03
C ALA A 30 -20.89 -3.17 1.79
N ARG A 31 -20.30 -4.27 2.28
CA ARG A 31 -21.02 -5.27 3.07
C ARG A 31 -21.43 -4.74 4.43
N GLU A 32 -20.54 -4.05 5.14
CA GLU A 32 -20.84 -3.46 6.45
C GLU A 32 -21.95 -2.39 6.33
N LEU A 33 -21.84 -1.50 5.34
CA LEU A 33 -22.88 -0.51 5.04
C LEU A 33 -24.22 -1.17 4.69
N ALA A 34 -24.22 -2.24 3.89
CA ALA A 34 -25.44 -2.97 3.56
C ALA A 34 -26.11 -3.53 4.81
N THR A 35 -25.35 -4.18 5.70
CA THR A 35 -25.87 -4.72 6.96
C THR A 35 -26.44 -3.61 7.84
N HIS A 36 -25.70 -2.52 8.03
CA HIS A 36 -26.12 -1.43 8.92
C HIS A 36 -27.36 -0.67 8.39
N VAL A 37 -27.44 -0.46 7.07
CA VAL A 37 -28.64 0.13 6.45
C VAL A 37 -29.81 -0.85 6.51
N GLU A 38 -29.61 -2.15 6.32
CA GLU A 38 -30.68 -3.14 6.43
C GLU A 38 -31.26 -3.19 7.85
N GLU A 39 -30.41 -3.22 8.88
CA GLU A 39 -30.83 -3.17 10.29
C GLU A 39 -31.63 -1.88 10.57
N THR A 40 -31.09 -0.73 10.15
CA THR A 40 -31.76 0.57 10.33
C THR A 40 -33.09 0.65 9.57
N ALA A 41 -33.15 0.11 8.35
CA ALA A 41 -34.38 0.08 7.56
C ALA A 41 -35.42 -0.85 8.20
N GLN A 42 -35.01 -1.99 8.76
CA GLN A 42 -35.91 -2.88 9.48
C GLN A 42 -36.55 -2.20 10.70
N GLU A 43 -35.80 -1.41 11.48
CA GLU A 43 -36.35 -0.62 12.58
C GLU A 43 -37.49 0.31 12.11
N TYR A 44 -37.34 0.92 10.92
CA TYR A 44 -38.38 1.78 10.34
C TYR A 44 -39.56 0.99 9.78
N VAL A 45 -39.32 -0.19 9.19
CA VAL A 45 -40.41 -1.07 8.74
C VAL A 45 -41.24 -1.56 9.92
N GLU A 46 -40.62 -1.89 11.05
CA GLU A 46 -41.33 -2.25 12.29
C GLU A 46 -42.17 -1.10 12.85
N GLN A 47 -41.77 0.15 12.59
CA GLN A 47 -42.56 1.35 12.90
C GLN A 47 -43.71 1.60 11.91
N GLY A 48 -43.91 0.71 10.93
CA GLY A 48 -44.99 0.76 9.96
C GLY A 48 -44.66 1.55 8.68
N LEU A 49 -43.39 1.87 8.41
CA LEU A 49 -42.98 2.47 7.13
C LEU A 49 -42.89 1.39 6.04
N GLU A 50 -43.20 1.80 4.81
CA GLU A 50 -42.94 0.97 3.64
C GLU A 50 -41.44 0.79 3.44
N THR A 51 -41.02 -0.40 2.99
CA THR A 51 -39.62 -0.79 2.76
C THR A 51 -38.80 0.26 2.01
N ASP A 52 -39.30 0.78 0.88
CA ASP A 52 -38.54 1.75 0.10
C ASP A 52 -38.35 3.07 0.84
N THR A 53 -39.38 3.54 1.56
CA THR A 53 -39.31 4.75 2.38
C THR A 53 -38.40 4.54 3.60
N ALA A 54 -38.42 3.34 4.18
CA ALA A 54 -37.55 2.95 5.28
C ALA A 54 -36.07 2.96 4.88
N ILE A 55 -35.74 2.51 3.66
CA ILE A 55 -34.38 2.58 3.11
C ILE A 55 -33.94 4.03 2.95
N VAL A 56 -34.79 4.90 2.38
CA VAL A 56 -34.46 6.34 2.24
C VAL A 56 -34.16 6.95 3.60
N LYS A 57 -35.02 6.72 4.59
CA LYS A 57 -34.81 7.20 5.96
C LYS A 57 -33.55 6.62 6.62
N ALA A 58 -33.24 5.35 6.35
CA ALA A 58 -32.02 4.73 6.83
C ALA A 58 -30.76 5.39 6.24
N LEU A 59 -30.79 5.74 4.95
CA LEU A 59 -29.72 6.49 4.29
C LEU A 59 -29.61 7.93 4.82
N GLU A 60 -30.74 8.61 5.03
CA GLU A 60 -30.76 9.95 5.66
C GLU A 60 -30.14 9.92 7.07
N ARG A 61 -30.40 8.85 7.83
CA ARG A 61 -29.80 8.64 9.15
C ARG A 61 -28.29 8.34 9.07
N MET A 62 -27.83 7.68 8.01
CA MET A 62 -26.39 7.51 7.75
C MET A 62 -25.68 8.83 7.45
N GLY A 63 -26.39 9.78 6.82
CA GLY A 63 -25.88 11.12 6.53
C GLY A 63 -25.23 11.24 5.15
N ASP A 64 -24.30 12.18 5.00
CA ASP A 64 -23.63 12.46 3.73
C ASP A 64 -22.56 11.39 3.40
N ALA A 65 -22.69 10.76 2.24
CA ALA A 65 -21.76 9.76 1.71
C ALA A 65 -20.31 10.29 1.64
N ALA A 66 -20.12 11.58 1.31
CA ALA A 66 -18.79 12.16 1.21
C ALA A 66 -18.08 12.22 2.57
N VAL A 67 -18.82 12.56 3.62
CA VAL A 67 -18.30 12.65 4.99
C VAL A 67 -18.00 11.26 5.53
N VAL A 68 -18.96 10.33 5.40
CA VAL A 68 -18.80 8.94 5.83
C VAL A 68 -17.63 8.27 5.12
N GLY A 69 -17.51 8.46 3.80
CA GLY A 69 -16.41 7.91 3.02
C GLY A 69 -15.05 8.51 3.38
N ALA A 70 -14.98 9.81 3.68
CA ALA A 70 -13.75 10.45 4.12
C ALA A 70 -13.25 9.91 5.48
N ASP A 71 -14.17 9.65 6.41
CA ASP A 71 -13.85 9.07 7.71
C ASP A 71 -13.44 7.60 7.61
N LEU A 72 -14.15 6.81 6.80
CA LEU A 72 -13.77 5.43 6.48
C LEU A 72 -12.38 5.36 5.83
N ASN A 73 -12.06 6.29 4.93
CA ASN A 73 -10.76 6.40 4.29
C ASN A 73 -9.62 6.75 5.26
N LYS A 74 -9.89 7.28 6.46
CA LYS A 74 -8.85 7.50 7.49
C LYS A 74 -8.56 6.21 8.26
N VAL A 75 -9.60 5.46 8.60
CA VAL A 75 -9.50 4.22 9.37
C VAL A 75 -8.91 3.09 8.53
N HIS A 76 -9.30 2.98 7.26
CA HIS A 76 -8.87 1.92 6.36
C HIS A 76 -7.56 2.21 5.61
N ARG A 77 -6.74 3.17 6.04
CA ARG A 77 -5.43 3.38 5.40
C ARG A 77 -4.47 2.27 5.82
N PRO A 78 -3.93 1.47 4.89
CA PRO A 78 -2.86 0.54 5.23
C PRO A 78 -1.70 1.35 5.81
N LYS A 79 -1.30 1.03 7.05
CA LYS A 79 -0.14 1.63 7.70
C LYS A 79 1.09 0.88 7.18
N PRO A 80 1.92 1.48 6.31
CA PRO A 80 3.17 0.82 5.93
C PRO A 80 4.00 0.59 7.20
N ASP A 81 4.52 -0.63 7.34
CA ASP A 81 5.44 -0.96 8.41
C ASP A 81 6.79 -0.31 8.13
N TRP A 82 6.94 0.93 8.60
CA TRP A 82 8.16 1.72 8.44
C TRP A 82 9.39 1.05 9.05
N LEU A 83 9.20 0.19 10.06
CA LEU A 83 10.30 -0.58 10.66
C LEU A 83 10.82 -1.61 9.65
N LEU A 84 9.93 -2.37 9.01
CA LEU A 84 10.28 -3.37 8.00
C LEU A 84 10.96 -2.72 6.78
N VAL A 85 10.42 -1.58 6.32
CA VAL A 85 11.01 -0.81 5.21
C VAL A 85 12.41 -0.33 5.59
N GLY A 86 12.59 0.22 6.78
CA GLY A 86 13.90 0.65 7.29
C GLY A 86 14.90 -0.49 7.37
N LEU A 87 14.48 -1.65 7.90
CA LEU A 87 15.32 -2.85 7.99
C LEU A 87 15.76 -3.34 6.61
N THR A 88 14.85 -3.33 5.63
CA THR A 88 15.15 -3.77 4.25
C THR A 88 16.16 -2.84 3.57
N ILE A 89 15.99 -1.51 3.72
CA ILE A 89 16.95 -0.53 3.21
C ILE A 89 18.31 -0.69 3.89
N MET A 90 18.34 -0.90 5.20
CA MET A 90 19.57 -1.11 5.96
C MET A 90 20.32 -2.36 5.47
N LEU A 91 19.62 -3.49 5.31
CA LEU A 91 20.23 -4.75 4.89
C LEU A 91 20.71 -4.68 3.44
N ALA A 92 19.93 -4.07 2.54
CA ALA A 92 20.32 -3.82 1.16
C ALA A 92 21.55 -2.90 1.06
N GLY A 93 21.57 -1.83 1.86
CA GLY A 93 22.72 -0.92 1.95
C GLY A 93 23.97 -1.62 2.48
N PHE A 94 23.83 -2.46 3.50
CA PHE A 94 24.95 -3.24 4.03
C PHE A 94 25.51 -4.23 3.01
N GLY A 95 24.65 -4.96 2.29
CA GLY A 95 25.04 -5.84 1.20
C GLY A 95 25.76 -5.09 0.08
N PHE A 96 25.27 -3.91 -0.29
CA PHE A 96 25.91 -3.05 -1.28
C PHE A 96 27.32 -2.61 -0.85
N LEU A 97 27.50 -2.20 0.42
CA LEU A 97 28.82 -1.83 0.95
C LEU A 97 29.82 -2.99 0.91
N ILE A 98 29.38 -4.21 1.28
CA ILE A 98 30.23 -5.40 1.20
C ILE A 98 30.66 -5.66 -0.24
N ALA A 99 29.75 -5.53 -1.21
CA ALA A 99 30.06 -5.72 -2.62
C ALA A 99 31.12 -4.72 -3.12
N GLN A 100 31.04 -3.45 -2.71
CA GLN A 100 32.04 -2.43 -3.06
C GLN A 100 33.43 -2.74 -2.47
N VAL A 101 33.49 -3.17 -1.21
CA VAL A 101 34.76 -3.54 -0.56
C VAL A 101 35.41 -4.76 -1.22
N TRP A 102 34.60 -5.76 -1.61
CA TRP A 102 35.08 -6.94 -2.32
C TRP A 102 35.67 -6.57 -3.70
N ASP A 103 34.99 -5.70 -4.44
CA ASP A 103 35.44 -5.25 -5.76
C ASP A 103 36.76 -4.47 -5.69
N LEU A 104 36.92 -3.61 -4.67
CA LEU A 104 38.16 -2.88 -4.41
C LEU A 104 39.32 -3.82 -4.02
N GLY A 105 39.06 -4.90 -3.28
CA GLY A 105 40.07 -5.89 -2.89
C GLY A 105 40.59 -6.73 -4.06
N MET A 106 39.70 -7.12 -4.97
CA MET A 106 40.04 -7.92 -6.15
C MET A 106 40.73 -7.10 -7.24
N THR A 107 40.29 -5.85 -7.46
CA THR A 107 40.95 -4.95 -8.42
C THR A 107 42.36 -4.61 -7.97
N ASN A 108 42.58 -4.40 -6.67
CA ASN A 108 43.91 -4.17 -6.12
C ASN A 108 44.84 -5.37 -6.33
N TRP A 109 44.35 -6.60 -6.18
CA TRP A 109 45.13 -7.82 -6.45
C TRP A 109 45.48 -7.96 -7.94
N LEU A 110 44.55 -7.64 -8.85
CA LEU A 110 44.82 -7.61 -10.30
C LEU A 110 45.91 -6.59 -10.66
N PHE A 111 45.88 -5.38 -10.11
CA PHE A 111 46.93 -4.37 -10.32
C PHE A 111 48.27 -4.79 -9.74
N ILE A 112 48.30 -5.43 -8.57
CA ILE A 112 49.52 -5.98 -7.97
C ILE A 112 50.12 -7.08 -8.87
N CYS A 113 49.30 -8.00 -9.38
CA CYS A 113 49.77 -9.05 -10.28
C CYS A 113 50.30 -8.50 -11.61
N ILE A 114 49.62 -7.52 -12.22
CA ILE A 114 50.08 -6.88 -13.46
C ILE A 114 51.39 -6.10 -13.22
N GLY A 115 51.48 -5.35 -12.11
CA GLY A 115 52.68 -4.61 -11.73
C GLY A 115 53.88 -5.53 -11.49
N LEU A 116 53.71 -6.65 -10.78
CA LEU A 116 54.76 -7.65 -10.59
C LEU A 116 55.16 -8.34 -11.90
N ALA A 117 54.21 -8.67 -12.77
CA ALA A 117 54.51 -9.24 -14.08
C ALA A 117 55.31 -8.26 -14.96
N LEU A 118 54.95 -6.98 -14.98
CA LEU A 118 55.73 -5.95 -15.68
C LEU A 118 57.13 -5.77 -15.09
N ALA A 119 57.29 -5.82 -13.76
CA ALA A 119 58.60 -5.74 -13.12
C ALA A 119 59.50 -6.96 -13.42
N VAL A 120 58.92 -8.15 -13.59
CA VAL A 120 59.64 -9.37 -13.97
C VAL A 120 59.96 -9.42 -15.47
N VAL A 121 59.09 -8.88 -16.32
CA VAL A 121 59.28 -8.84 -17.78
C VAL A 121 60.16 -7.66 -18.23
N PHE A 122 60.18 -6.57 -17.47
CA PHE A 122 61.05 -5.40 -17.69
C PHE A 122 61.95 -5.14 -16.47
N PRO A 123 62.93 -6.02 -16.16
CA PRO A 123 63.99 -5.70 -15.25
C PRO A 123 64.97 -4.77 -15.98
N GLU A 124 64.89 -3.47 -15.71
CA GLU A 124 65.89 -2.44 -16.02
C GLU A 124 66.68 -2.60 -17.35
N ARG A 125 66.18 -2.01 -18.44
CA ARG A 125 67.09 -1.49 -19.47
C ARG A 125 67.72 -0.18 -18.98
N ASN A 126 68.63 -0.25 -18.00
CA ASN A 126 69.49 0.89 -17.69
C ASN A 126 70.84 0.44 -17.12
N CYS A 127 71.72 -0.07 -18.00
CA CYS A 127 73.15 0.00 -17.77
C CYS A 127 73.86 0.08 -19.12
N GLY A 128 74.37 1.27 -19.43
CA GLY A 128 75.10 1.58 -20.66
C GLY A 128 75.21 3.08 -20.86
N ILE A 129 76.17 3.68 -20.14
CA ILE A 129 76.79 4.99 -20.47
C ILE A 129 77.40 4.90 -21.87
#